data_AF-A0A6I8VNB9-F1
#
_entry.id   AF-A0A6I8VNB9-F1
#
_cell.length_a   1.000
_cell.length_b   1.000
_cell.length_c   1.000
_cell.angle_alpha   90.00
_cell.angle_beta   90.00
_cell.angle_gamma   90.00
#
_symmetry.space_group_name_H-M   'P 1'
#
loop_
_entity.id
_entity.type
_entity.pdbx_description
1 polymer ?
#
loop_
_entity_poly.entity_id
_entity_poly.type
_entity_poly.pdbx_seq_one_letter_code
_entity_poly.pdbx_strand_id
1 'polypeptide(L)'
;MTCDTTEALVAHMCDVVQFYMLPELKEDLDNVQLAPSQFASYHVLLANELPKFYDLVQEFLQKTNNAGHEELRVQIVMLLCELTAAPTVYQLNDGSGNLLRNANTLGRKLSDTWGESMDAHILKNYEKKLQKNCWKRQLGAVHGFARYLELRYTKDDKMTTQMLAFSLSVGLNVRECYDFVYKQLGVQIFSIMLKHGDLKDIQELNIHSVIYDHALRDAFSMDSIEAVTAIWNCLYLCLDHFIDLNAFTWNQCDDMLDRLLQNVTMSSKANNSICLLQFITRLGYYFTINRGEIEAALATDLTRADQLDACHEVCSSINSSTSYRWAKSILQMLVLESEKLLQGPEVCAELLGQMQRCYLVCILPIPLQALHVHLPEFYTKFVAVLLECMVTHKMAPTVQKLVQRFTEIFSFQLKNCSLHQLPSDLEEYVKALKSLQQTISK
;
A
#
# COMPACT_ATOMS: atom_id res chain seq x y z
N MET A 1 41.29 -31.84 18.13
CA MET A 1 40.22 -32.36 19.02
C MET A 1 39.16 -31.30 19.36
N THR A 2 38.79 -30.43 18.40
CA THR A 2 37.78 -29.35 18.55
C THR A 2 36.52 -29.58 17.70
N CYS A 3 36.50 -30.67 16.91
CA CYS A 3 35.41 -30.99 15.97
C CYS A 3 34.18 -31.56 16.70
N ASP A 4 34.37 -32.47 17.66
CA ASP A 4 33.27 -33.18 18.36
C ASP A 4 32.40 -32.27 19.22
N THR A 5 32.98 -31.23 19.85
CA THR A 5 32.22 -30.27 20.66
C THR A 5 31.42 -29.28 19.82
N THR A 6 31.85 -29.02 18.58
CA THR A 6 31.14 -28.11 17.67
C THR A 6 29.93 -28.79 17.05
N GLU A 7 30.06 -30.04 16.62
CA GLU A 7 28.92 -30.84 16.11
C GLU A 7 27.87 -31.11 17.20
N ALA A 8 28.29 -31.42 18.43
CA ALA A 8 27.36 -31.58 19.56
C ALA A 8 26.61 -30.28 19.90
N LEU A 9 27.30 -29.14 19.82
CA LEU A 9 26.69 -27.81 19.98
C LEU A 9 25.68 -27.53 18.86
N VAL A 10 26.03 -27.83 17.61
CA VAL A 10 25.15 -27.62 16.44
C VAL A 10 23.89 -28.47 16.55
N ALA A 11 24.01 -29.75 16.90
CA ALA A 11 22.85 -30.62 17.11
C ALA A 11 21.94 -30.10 18.24
N HIS A 12 22.53 -29.71 19.37
CA HIS A 12 21.78 -29.11 20.47
C HIS A 12 21.05 -27.82 20.05
N MET A 13 21.72 -26.95 19.28
CA MET A 13 21.12 -25.73 18.77
C MET A 13 19.96 -26.01 17.81
N CYS A 14 20.04 -27.04 16.96
CA CYS A 14 18.93 -27.43 16.08
C CYS A 14 17.69 -27.81 16.89
N ASP A 15 17.85 -28.64 17.93
CA ASP A 15 16.74 -29.05 18.81
C ASP A 15 16.11 -27.84 19.51
N VAL A 16 16.97 -26.94 20.02
CA VAL A 16 16.56 -25.72 20.71
C VAL A 16 15.80 -24.76 19.78
N VAL A 17 16.26 -24.60 18.53
CA VAL A 17 15.58 -23.75 17.54
C VAL A 17 14.17 -24.26 17.26
N GLN A 18 14.00 -25.57 17.05
CA GLN A 18 12.68 -26.15 16.81
C GLN A 18 11.74 -25.93 18.00
N PHE A 19 12.26 -25.99 19.22
CA PHE A 19 11.48 -25.75 20.43
C PHE A 19 11.02 -24.29 20.57
N TYR A 20 11.76 -23.33 20.01
CA TYR A 20 11.37 -21.92 20.02
C TYR A 20 10.49 -21.49 18.84
N MET A 21 10.42 -22.27 17.76
CA MET A 21 9.47 -22.02 16.67
C MET A 21 8.03 -22.10 17.16
N LEU A 22 7.11 -21.40 16.48
CA LEU A 22 5.71 -21.43 16.87
C LEU A 22 5.13 -22.84 16.64
N PRO A 23 4.52 -23.48 17.66
CA PRO A 23 3.99 -24.83 17.51
C PRO A 23 2.89 -24.92 16.44
N GLU A 24 2.83 -26.06 15.77
CA GLU A 24 1.75 -26.38 14.84
C GLU A 24 0.41 -26.46 15.57
N LEU A 25 -0.65 -25.97 14.92
CA LEU A 25 -2.00 -26.16 15.43
C LEU A 25 -2.42 -27.63 15.34
N LYS A 26 -3.12 -28.10 16.37
CA LYS A 26 -3.73 -29.44 16.39
C LYS A 26 -4.89 -29.55 15.41
N GLU A 27 -5.60 -28.45 15.19
CA GLU A 27 -6.74 -28.31 14.28
C GLU A 27 -6.47 -27.16 13.30
N ASP A 28 -7.00 -27.27 12.09
CA ASP A 28 -6.84 -26.25 11.06
C ASP A 28 -7.51 -24.93 11.48
N LEU A 29 -6.96 -23.80 11.02
CA LEU A 29 -7.49 -22.45 11.24
C LEU A 29 -8.99 -22.28 10.95
N ASP A 30 -9.57 -23.10 10.05
CA ASP A 30 -11.01 -23.04 9.76
C ASP A 30 -11.89 -23.44 10.96
N ASN A 31 -11.33 -24.19 11.92
CA ASN A 31 -12.05 -24.76 13.06
C ASN A 31 -11.74 -24.08 14.40
N VAL A 32 -10.74 -23.19 14.44
CA VAL A 32 -10.23 -22.61 15.69
C VAL A 32 -10.18 -21.10 15.62
N GLN A 33 -10.79 -20.45 16.61
CA GLN A 33 -10.61 -19.01 16.82
C GLN A 33 -9.35 -18.76 17.67
N LEU A 34 -8.39 -18.05 17.08
CA LEU A 34 -7.14 -17.71 17.77
C LEU A 34 -7.34 -16.53 18.73
N ALA A 35 -6.75 -16.63 19.92
CA ALA A 35 -6.77 -15.57 20.93
C ALA A 35 -5.38 -15.41 21.58
N PRO A 36 -4.95 -14.19 21.94
CA PRO A 36 -3.62 -13.97 22.54
C PRO A 36 -3.35 -14.79 23.80
N SER A 37 -4.39 -15.06 24.61
CA SER A 37 -4.28 -15.85 25.83
C SER A 37 -3.81 -17.29 25.60
N GLN A 38 -4.07 -17.85 24.41
CA GLN A 38 -3.64 -19.20 24.04
C GLN A 38 -2.10 -19.30 23.89
N PHE A 39 -1.41 -18.17 23.69
CA PHE A 39 0.03 -18.11 23.46
C PHE A 39 0.83 -17.63 24.68
N ALA A 40 0.17 -17.33 25.80
CA ALA A 40 0.81 -16.75 26.99
C ALA A 40 1.96 -17.62 27.55
N SER A 41 1.77 -18.94 27.65
CA SER A 41 2.82 -19.85 28.14
C SER A 41 4.02 -19.90 27.20
N TYR A 42 3.78 -19.85 25.88
CA TYR A 42 4.83 -19.79 24.87
C TYR A 42 5.63 -18.48 24.97
N HIS A 43 4.95 -17.35 25.15
CA HIS A 43 5.61 -16.04 25.32
C HIS A 43 6.47 -15.98 26.59
N VAL A 44 5.99 -16.50 27.72
CA VAL A 44 6.78 -16.57 28.96
C VAL A 44 8.04 -17.40 28.77
N LEU A 45 7.94 -18.52 28.07
CA LEU A 45 9.08 -19.37 27.77
C LEU A 45 10.11 -18.63 26.90
N LEU A 46 9.66 -18.03 25.80
CA LEU A 46 10.53 -17.26 24.90
C LEU A 46 11.19 -16.08 25.59
N ALA A 47 10.46 -15.35 26.45
CA ALA A 47 11.00 -14.20 27.17
C ALA A 47 12.21 -14.56 28.05
N ASN A 48 12.21 -15.76 28.62
CA ASN A 48 13.28 -16.24 29.49
C ASN A 48 14.46 -16.86 28.71
N GLU A 49 14.18 -17.53 27.60
CA GLU A 49 15.17 -18.35 26.91
C GLU A 49 15.82 -17.68 25.68
N LEU A 50 15.11 -16.78 24.99
CA LEU A 50 15.65 -16.09 23.81
C LEU A 50 16.92 -15.28 24.08
N PRO A 51 17.11 -14.57 25.22
CA PRO A 51 18.38 -13.89 25.51
C PRO A 51 19.59 -14.83 25.43
N LYS A 52 19.49 -16.00 26.07
CA LYS A 52 20.56 -17.02 26.09
C LYS A 52 20.81 -17.56 24.69
N PHE A 53 19.73 -17.78 23.94
CA PHE A 53 19.81 -18.25 22.56
C PHE A 53 20.49 -17.23 21.64
N TYR A 54 20.21 -15.93 21.78
CA TYR A 54 20.85 -14.90 20.98
C TYR A 54 22.37 -14.83 21.25
N ASP A 55 22.79 -14.96 22.50
CA ASP A 55 24.21 -15.03 22.86
C ASP A 55 24.87 -16.26 22.21
N LEU A 56 24.21 -17.41 22.27
CA LEU A 56 24.67 -18.65 21.66
C LEU A 56 24.81 -18.54 20.13
N VAL A 57 23.84 -17.91 19.45
CA VAL A 57 23.91 -17.68 18.00
C VAL A 57 25.06 -16.74 17.65
N GLN A 58 25.27 -15.66 18.42
CA GLN A 58 26.41 -14.76 18.17
C GLN A 58 27.76 -15.50 18.35
N GLU A 59 27.89 -16.32 19.38
CA GLU A 59 29.07 -17.15 19.61
C GLU A 59 29.30 -18.14 18.46
N PHE A 60 28.23 -18.81 18.00
CA PHE A 60 28.29 -19.72 16.85
C PHE A 60 28.73 -19.01 15.57
N LEU A 61 28.17 -17.83 15.26
CA LEU A 61 28.53 -17.06 14.07
C LEU A 61 29.98 -16.58 14.10
N GLN A 62 30.48 -16.19 15.29
CA GLN A 62 31.87 -15.82 15.48
C GLN A 62 32.82 -17.02 15.28
N LYS A 63 32.51 -18.18 15.88
CA LYS A 63 33.35 -19.38 15.80
C LYS A 63 33.43 -19.97 14.40
N THR A 64 32.32 -19.93 13.65
CA THR A 64 32.24 -20.52 12.31
C THR A 64 32.67 -19.57 11.20
N ASN A 65 33.02 -18.32 11.53
CA ASN A 65 33.35 -17.25 10.57
C ASN A 65 32.34 -17.17 9.41
N ASN A 66 31.06 -17.35 9.72
CA ASN A 66 29.99 -17.41 8.72
C ASN A 66 30.17 -18.47 7.61
N ALA A 67 30.90 -19.59 7.83
CA ALA A 67 30.93 -20.76 6.92
C ALA A 67 30.38 -22.06 7.55
N GLY A 68 29.81 -22.97 6.75
CA GLY A 68 29.36 -24.30 7.20
C GLY A 68 28.03 -24.35 7.98
N HIS A 69 27.59 -25.58 8.32
CA HIS A 69 26.35 -25.89 9.07
C HIS A 69 25.08 -25.22 8.52
N GLU A 70 24.84 -25.37 7.21
CA GLU A 70 23.73 -24.71 6.50
C GLU A 70 22.36 -25.02 7.15
N GLU A 71 22.13 -26.25 7.59
CA GLU A 71 20.86 -26.65 8.21
C GLU A 71 20.52 -25.82 9.46
N LEU A 72 21.46 -25.70 10.41
CA LEU A 72 21.25 -24.90 11.61
C LEU A 72 21.00 -23.44 11.26
N ARG A 73 21.73 -22.89 10.29
CA ARG A 73 21.56 -21.50 9.87
C ARG A 73 20.20 -21.25 9.24
N VAL A 74 19.74 -22.16 8.40
CA VAL A 74 18.39 -22.14 7.81
C VAL A 74 17.34 -22.11 8.92
N GLN A 75 17.47 -22.99 9.93
CA GLN A 75 16.54 -23.03 11.05
C GLN A 75 16.58 -21.73 11.89
N ILE A 76 17.77 -21.18 12.17
CA ILE A 76 17.94 -19.90 12.87
C ILE A 76 17.25 -18.78 12.08
N VAL A 77 17.49 -18.69 10.77
CA VAL A 77 16.87 -17.68 9.90
C VAL A 77 15.36 -17.80 9.94
N MET A 78 14.81 -19.01 9.79
CA MET A 78 13.39 -19.25 9.86
C MET A 78 12.82 -18.80 11.21
N LEU A 79 13.42 -19.19 12.33
CA LEU A 79 12.99 -18.78 13.67
C LEU A 79 12.99 -17.26 13.82
N LEU A 80 14.05 -16.58 13.39
CA LEU A 80 14.12 -15.11 13.44
C LEU A 80 13.03 -14.45 12.59
N CYS A 81 12.71 -15.03 11.43
CA CYS A 81 11.62 -14.55 10.60
C CYS A 81 10.25 -14.77 11.28
N GLU A 82 10.00 -15.92 11.91
CA GLU A 82 8.77 -16.17 12.68
C GLU A 82 8.62 -15.18 13.84
N LEU A 83 9.70 -14.96 14.60
CA LEU A 83 9.69 -14.05 15.75
C LEU A 83 9.48 -12.59 15.34
N THR A 84 10.03 -12.17 14.20
CA THR A 84 10.02 -10.77 13.74
C THR A 84 8.97 -10.45 12.69
N ALA A 85 8.08 -11.39 12.39
CA ALA A 85 6.99 -11.17 11.45
C ALA A 85 6.02 -10.08 11.94
N ALA A 86 5.15 -9.62 11.04
CA ALA A 86 4.17 -8.57 11.28
C ALA A 86 3.31 -8.84 12.54
N PRO A 87 2.75 -7.80 13.20
CA PRO A 87 2.01 -7.98 14.43
C PRO A 87 0.81 -8.92 14.28
N THR A 88 0.80 -9.98 15.09
CA THR A 88 -0.29 -10.97 15.17
C THR A 88 -0.62 -11.27 16.62
N VAL A 89 -1.72 -11.99 16.85
CA VAL A 89 -2.14 -12.41 18.21
C VAL A 89 -1.12 -13.33 18.92
N TYR A 90 -0.19 -13.93 18.17
CA TYR A 90 0.86 -14.80 18.69
C TYR A 90 2.27 -14.19 18.57
N GLN A 91 2.41 -12.95 18.09
CA GLN A 91 3.69 -12.25 18.10
C GLN A 91 4.19 -12.14 19.56
N LEU A 92 5.49 -12.37 19.75
CA LEU A 92 6.12 -12.26 21.06
C LEU A 92 5.90 -10.84 21.63
N ASN A 93 5.27 -10.76 22.79
CA ASN A 93 5.12 -9.51 23.54
C ASN A 93 5.95 -9.59 24.83
N ASP A 94 7.13 -8.99 24.83
CA ASP A 94 8.05 -8.95 25.97
C ASP A 94 7.93 -7.66 26.79
N GLY A 95 6.95 -6.79 26.50
CA GLY A 95 6.72 -5.49 27.14
C GLY A 95 7.80 -4.43 26.89
N SER A 96 9.04 -4.83 26.64
CA SER A 96 10.20 -3.94 26.42
C SER A 96 10.56 -3.73 24.94
N GLY A 97 10.11 -4.62 24.05
CA GLY A 97 10.45 -4.64 22.62
C GLY A 97 11.90 -5.04 22.30
N ASN A 98 12.73 -5.28 23.32
CA ASN A 98 14.16 -5.52 23.12
C ASN A 98 14.43 -6.88 22.46
N LEU A 99 13.66 -7.92 22.79
CA LEU A 99 13.86 -9.24 22.21
C LEU A 99 13.59 -9.25 20.70
N LEU A 100 12.51 -8.60 20.27
CA LEU A 100 12.18 -8.43 18.86
C LEU A 100 13.21 -7.57 18.13
N ARG A 101 13.74 -6.53 18.78
CA ARG A 101 14.80 -5.68 18.20
C ARG A 101 16.10 -6.46 17.99
N ASN A 102 16.47 -7.30 18.95
CA ASN A 102 17.66 -8.15 18.86
C ASN A 102 17.50 -9.21 17.76
N ALA A 103 16.34 -9.87 17.68
CA ALA A 103 16.02 -10.79 16.59
C ALA A 103 16.11 -10.11 15.22
N ASN A 104 15.54 -8.91 15.08
CA ASN A 104 15.61 -8.14 13.84
C ASN A 104 17.04 -7.77 13.45
N THR A 105 17.86 -7.36 14.43
CA THR A 105 19.27 -7.01 14.20
C THR A 105 20.05 -8.23 13.73
N LEU A 106 19.83 -9.37 14.36
CA LEU A 106 20.47 -10.63 14.00
C LEU A 106 20.01 -11.14 12.62
N GLY A 107 18.71 -11.07 12.34
CA GLY A 107 18.13 -11.46 11.05
C GLY A 107 18.71 -10.67 9.89
N ARG A 108 18.84 -9.34 10.04
CA ARG A 108 19.48 -8.48 9.02
C ARG A 108 20.96 -8.80 8.83
N LYS A 109 21.70 -9.05 9.91
CA LYS A 109 23.12 -9.45 9.83
C LYS A 109 23.29 -10.76 9.06
N LEU A 110 22.38 -11.71 9.28
CA LEU A 110 22.39 -12.98 8.57
C LEU A 110 22.01 -12.81 7.10
N SER A 111 21.06 -11.92 6.78
CA SER A 111 20.61 -11.70 5.40
C SER A 111 21.67 -11.19 4.45
N ASP A 112 22.70 -10.49 4.96
CA ASP A 112 23.84 -10.06 4.15
C ASP A 112 24.72 -11.21 3.66
N THR A 113 24.58 -12.40 4.26
CA THR A 113 25.40 -13.58 3.94
C THR A 113 24.63 -14.69 3.25
N TRP A 114 23.36 -14.44 2.85
CA TRP A 114 22.53 -15.43 2.17
C TRP A 114 23.04 -15.68 0.76
N GLY A 115 23.24 -16.95 0.42
CA GLY A 115 23.58 -17.41 -0.92
C GLY A 115 22.52 -18.37 -1.47
N GLU A 116 22.64 -18.70 -2.76
CA GLU A 116 21.68 -19.55 -3.48
C GLU A 116 21.47 -20.93 -2.81
N SER A 117 22.53 -21.52 -2.22
CA SER A 117 22.42 -22.80 -1.51
C SER A 117 21.47 -22.71 -0.31
N MET A 118 21.53 -21.61 0.45
CA MET A 118 20.68 -21.39 1.61
C MET A 118 19.23 -21.14 1.18
N ASP A 119 19.01 -20.38 0.11
CA ASP A 119 17.68 -20.14 -0.45
C ASP A 119 16.98 -21.45 -0.86
N ALA A 120 17.71 -22.37 -1.50
CA ALA A 120 17.17 -23.67 -1.86
C ALA A 120 16.74 -24.51 -0.63
N HIS A 121 17.49 -24.46 0.47
CA HIS A 121 17.15 -25.15 1.71
C HIS A 121 15.98 -24.48 2.45
N ILE A 122 15.93 -23.14 2.47
CA ILE A 122 14.81 -22.39 3.05
C ILE A 122 13.54 -22.68 2.27
N LEU A 123 13.60 -22.62 0.93
CA LEU A 123 12.48 -22.92 0.05
C LEU A 123 11.96 -24.34 0.29
N LYS A 124 12.84 -25.34 0.31
CA LYS A 124 12.46 -26.74 0.60
C LYS A 124 11.77 -26.91 1.95
N ASN A 125 12.16 -26.14 2.97
CA ASN A 125 11.49 -26.18 4.28
C ASN A 125 10.12 -25.52 4.24
N TYR A 126 9.97 -24.36 3.59
CA TYR A 126 8.67 -23.73 3.44
C TYR A 126 7.73 -24.51 2.54
N GLU A 127 8.21 -25.14 1.46
CA GLU A 127 7.40 -26.02 0.61
C GLU A 127 6.74 -27.14 1.43
N LYS A 128 7.49 -27.78 2.34
CA LYS A 128 6.93 -28.82 3.22
C LYS A 128 5.82 -28.30 4.14
N LYS A 129 5.93 -27.05 4.62
CA LYS A 129 5.01 -26.47 5.61
C LYS A 129 3.81 -25.76 4.97
N LEU A 130 3.99 -25.11 3.83
CA LEU A 130 3.02 -24.15 3.28
C LEU A 130 2.25 -24.67 2.06
N GLN A 131 2.61 -25.84 1.53
CA GLN A 131 1.95 -26.39 0.36
C GLN A 131 0.53 -26.90 0.69
N LYS A 132 -0.43 -26.65 -0.22
CA LYS A 132 -1.84 -27.10 -0.15
C LYS A 132 -2.54 -26.64 1.13
N ASN A 133 -3.12 -27.55 1.93
CA ASN A 133 -3.86 -27.19 3.15
C ASN A 133 -2.98 -27.24 4.41
N CYS A 134 -1.71 -27.65 4.29
CA CYS A 134 -0.82 -27.77 5.45
C CYS A 134 -0.55 -26.42 6.12
N TRP A 135 -0.58 -25.32 5.36
CA TRP A 135 -0.34 -23.98 5.90
C TRP A 135 -1.31 -23.59 7.02
N LYS A 136 -2.55 -24.14 7.02
CA LYS A 136 -3.59 -23.84 8.01
C LYS A 136 -3.24 -24.28 9.43
N ARG A 137 -2.21 -25.10 9.60
CA ARG A 137 -1.67 -25.47 10.92
C ARG A 137 -0.35 -24.77 11.25
N GLN A 138 0.27 -24.12 10.27
CA GLN A 138 1.67 -23.69 10.29
C GLN A 138 1.77 -22.17 10.43
N LEU A 139 1.15 -21.61 11.48
CA LEU A 139 1.02 -20.17 11.70
C LEU A 139 2.38 -19.45 11.64
N GLY A 140 3.38 -20.02 12.32
CA GLY A 140 4.73 -19.47 12.35
C GLY A 140 5.33 -19.40 10.96
N ALA A 141 5.27 -20.51 10.22
CA ALA A 141 5.83 -20.58 8.88
C ALA A 141 5.16 -19.61 7.90
N VAL A 142 3.84 -19.43 7.99
CA VAL A 142 3.09 -18.51 7.11
C VAL A 142 3.59 -17.07 7.27
N HIS A 143 3.69 -16.61 8.51
CA HIS A 143 4.16 -15.24 8.81
C HIS A 143 5.66 -15.08 8.63
N GLY A 144 6.43 -16.09 9.04
CA GLY A 144 7.87 -16.15 8.82
C GLY A 144 8.23 -16.11 7.35
N PHE A 145 7.44 -16.72 6.46
CA PHE A 145 7.72 -16.70 5.03
C PHE A 145 7.64 -15.30 4.43
N ALA A 146 6.59 -14.54 4.73
CA ALA A 146 6.50 -13.14 4.28
C ALA A 146 7.69 -12.33 4.80
N ARG A 147 8.07 -12.52 6.07
CA ARG A 147 9.22 -11.83 6.67
C ARG A 147 10.56 -12.25 6.04
N TYR A 148 10.71 -13.53 5.69
CA TYR A 148 11.87 -14.02 4.95
C TYR A 148 11.98 -13.34 3.59
N LEU A 149 10.88 -13.26 2.83
CA LEU A 149 10.86 -12.55 1.54
C LEU A 149 11.27 -11.08 1.70
N GLU A 150 10.77 -10.39 2.73
CA GLU A 150 11.15 -8.99 3.00
C GLU A 150 12.64 -8.84 3.28
N LEU A 151 13.24 -9.72 4.08
CA LEU A 151 14.67 -9.65 4.40
C LEU A 151 15.53 -10.03 3.20
N ARG A 152 15.09 -11.02 2.42
CA ARG A 152 15.86 -11.61 1.31
C ARG A 152 15.95 -10.67 0.14
N TYR A 153 14.83 -10.00 -0.16
CA TYR A 153 14.66 -9.17 -1.33
C TYR A 153 14.67 -7.69 -0.95
N THR A 154 15.71 -7.25 -0.25
CA THR A 154 15.93 -5.82 0.07
C THR A 154 16.88 -5.10 -0.90
N LYS A 155 17.65 -5.86 -1.68
CA LYS A 155 18.64 -5.38 -2.67
C LYS A 155 18.13 -5.64 -4.09
N ASP A 156 18.95 -5.37 -5.10
CA ASP A 156 18.63 -5.62 -6.52
C ASP A 156 18.55 -7.11 -6.90
N ASP A 157 18.61 -8.03 -5.93
CA ASP A 157 18.44 -9.46 -6.14
C ASP A 157 17.03 -9.77 -6.62
N LYS A 158 16.94 -10.44 -7.77
CA LYS A 158 15.66 -10.85 -8.37
C LYS A 158 15.21 -12.22 -7.87
N MET A 159 13.91 -12.36 -7.66
CA MET A 159 13.31 -13.67 -7.36
C MET A 159 13.49 -14.62 -8.53
N THR A 160 13.88 -15.87 -8.25
CA THR A 160 13.87 -16.93 -9.26
C THR A 160 12.44 -17.30 -9.65
N THR A 161 12.25 -17.85 -10.84
CA THR A 161 10.95 -18.33 -11.32
C THR A 161 10.30 -19.34 -10.36
N GLN A 162 11.09 -20.22 -9.73
CA GLN A 162 10.59 -21.17 -8.74
C GLN A 162 10.07 -20.46 -7.48
N MET A 163 10.82 -19.47 -6.97
CA MET A 163 10.38 -18.69 -5.82
C MET A 163 9.11 -17.89 -6.16
N LEU A 164 9.03 -17.31 -7.36
CA LEU A 164 7.83 -16.60 -7.81
C LEU A 164 6.60 -17.52 -7.84
N ALA A 165 6.71 -18.70 -8.45
CA ALA A 165 5.61 -19.66 -8.52
C ALA A 165 5.17 -20.13 -7.11
N PHE A 166 6.13 -20.40 -6.23
CA PHE A 166 5.85 -20.79 -4.86
C PHE A 166 5.20 -19.66 -4.06
N SER A 167 5.77 -18.45 -4.09
CA SER A 167 5.21 -17.28 -3.41
C SER A 167 3.81 -16.93 -3.91
N LEU A 168 3.54 -17.08 -5.22
CA LEU A 168 2.19 -16.90 -5.76
C LEU A 168 1.23 -17.91 -5.12
N SER A 169 1.59 -19.19 -5.10
CA SER A 169 0.75 -20.23 -4.52
C SER A 169 0.49 -19.98 -3.03
N VAL A 170 1.51 -19.59 -2.25
CA VAL A 170 1.34 -19.29 -0.83
C VAL A 170 0.44 -18.08 -0.64
N GLY A 171 0.69 -16.99 -1.37
CA GLY A 171 -0.12 -15.77 -1.29
C GLY A 171 -1.59 -16.01 -1.68
N LEU A 172 -1.86 -16.86 -2.68
CA LEU A 172 -3.23 -17.25 -3.03
C LEU A 172 -3.90 -18.06 -1.93
N ASN A 173 -3.24 -19.12 -1.44
CA ASN A 173 -3.78 -20.03 -0.43
C ASN A 173 -4.11 -19.30 0.87
N VAL A 174 -3.18 -18.47 1.36
CA VAL A 174 -3.34 -17.76 2.64
C VAL A 174 -4.49 -16.76 2.57
N ARG A 175 -4.76 -16.17 1.40
CA ARG A 175 -5.88 -15.24 1.18
C ARG A 175 -7.25 -15.91 1.13
N GLU A 176 -7.32 -17.22 0.98
CA GLU A 176 -8.58 -17.97 1.15
C GLU A 176 -9.07 -17.94 2.60
N CYS A 177 -8.20 -17.58 3.56
CA CYS A 177 -8.61 -17.38 4.94
C CYS A 177 -9.63 -16.25 5.06
N TYR A 178 -10.64 -16.46 5.89
CA TYR A 178 -11.62 -15.41 6.20
C TYR A 178 -11.02 -14.30 7.07
N ASP A 179 -10.00 -14.61 7.87
CA ASP A 179 -9.35 -13.66 8.76
C ASP A 179 -8.49 -12.66 7.97
N PHE A 180 -8.75 -11.38 8.25
CA PHE A 180 -8.17 -10.25 7.55
C PHE A 180 -6.64 -10.17 7.68
N VAL A 181 -6.08 -10.65 8.78
CA VAL A 181 -4.62 -10.66 8.99
C VAL A 181 -3.91 -11.48 7.91
N TYR A 182 -4.49 -12.61 7.52
CA TYR A 182 -3.95 -13.46 6.46
C TYR A 182 -4.18 -12.87 5.08
N LYS A 183 -5.30 -12.18 4.87
CA LYS A 183 -5.52 -11.42 3.62
C LYS A 183 -4.45 -10.35 3.41
N GLN A 184 -4.13 -9.59 4.45
CA GLN A 184 -3.05 -8.60 4.43
C GLN A 184 -1.69 -9.26 4.17
N LEU A 185 -1.42 -10.40 4.80
CA LEU A 185 -0.18 -11.13 4.59
C LEU A 185 -0.01 -11.57 3.12
N GLY A 186 -1.08 -12.06 2.49
CA GLY A 186 -1.04 -12.39 1.07
C GLY A 186 -0.78 -11.18 0.18
N VAL A 187 -1.37 -10.01 0.50
CA VAL A 187 -1.11 -8.75 -0.19
C VAL A 187 0.34 -8.29 -0.02
N GLN A 188 0.93 -8.52 1.15
CA GLN A 188 2.34 -8.23 1.43
C GLN A 188 3.26 -9.13 0.58
N ILE A 189 3.00 -10.45 0.53
CA ILE A 189 3.73 -11.38 -0.33
C ILE A 189 3.64 -10.94 -1.80
N PHE A 190 2.43 -10.64 -2.29
CA PHE A 190 2.20 -10.16 -3.65
C PHE A 190 2.95 -8.86 -3.95
N SER A 191 2.96 -7.90 -3.02
CA SER A 191 3.69 -6.64 -3.19
C SER A 191 5.21 -6.85 -3.29
N ILE A 192 5.77 -7.78 -2.52
CA ILE A 192 7.20 -8.13 -2.58
C ILE A 192 7.52 -8.79 -3.93
N MET A 193 6.66 -9.70 -4.39
CA MET A 193 6.80 -10.33 -5.71
C MET A 193 6.81 -9.30 -6.84
N LEU A 194 5.85 -8.36 -6.85
CA LEU A 194 5.75 -7.34 -7.89
C LEU A 194 6.93 -6.36 -7.88
N LYS A 195 7.56 -6.10 -6.73
CA LYS A 195 8.72 -5.21 -6.63
C LYS A 195 10.03 -5.88 -7.02
N HIS A 196 10.21 -7.15 -6.62
CA HIS A 196 11.50 -7.83 -6.66
C HIS A 196 11.56 -9.02 -7.62
N GLY A 197 10.44 -9.42 -8.24
CA GLY A 197 10.48 -10.40 -9.32
C GLY A 197 11.14 -9.85 -10.58
N ASP A 198 11.63 -10.77 -11.41
CA ASP A 198 12.05 -10.44 -12.76
C ASP A 198 10.82 -10.05 -13.60
N LEU A 199 10.92 -8.93 -14.31
CA LEU A 199 9.81 -8.36 -15.10
C LEU A 199 9.31 -9.38 -16.14
N LYS A 200 10.24 -10.06 -16.81
CA LYS A 200 9.91 -11.01 -17.87
C LYS A 200 9.18 -12.22 -17.29
N ASP A 201 9.65 -12.77 -16.17
CA ASP A 201 9.01 -13.91 -15.51
C ASP A 201 7.60 -13.56 -15.00
N ILE A 202 7.42 -12.38 -14.39
CA ILE A 202 6.10 -11.91 -13.92
C ILE A 202 5.10 -11.79 -15.08
N GLN A 203 5.58 -11.35 -16.24
CA GLN A 203 4.76 -11.16 -17.43
C GLN A 203 4.45 -12.48 -18.13
N GLU A 204 5.46 -13.31 -18.39
CA GLU A 204 5.31 -14.61 -19.08
C GLU A 204 4.42 -15.58 -18.31
N LEU A 205 4.51 -15.57 -16.97
CA LEU A 205 3.66 -16.40 -16.11
C LEU A 205 2.32 -15.73 -15.74
N ASN A 206 2.06 -14.52 -16.25
CA ASN A 206 0.85 -13.74 -15.98
C ASN A 206 0.56 -13.53 -14.48
N ILE A 207 1.61 -13.42 -13.66
CA ILE A 207 1.51 -13.34 -12.19
C ILE A 207 0.77 -12.07 -11.78
N HIS A 208 1.08 -10.94 -12.40
CA HIS A 208 0.48 -9.65 -12.09
C HIS A 208 -1.04 -9.62 -12.30
N SER A 209 -1.57 -10.24 -13.36
CA SER A 209 -3.03 -10.35 -13.58
C SER A 209 -3.71 -11.24 -12.53
N VAL A 210 -3.08 -12.36 -12.16
CA VAL A 210 -3.62 -13.25 -11.10
C VAL A 210 -3.64 -12.51 -9.76
N ILE A 211 -2.57 -11.78 -9.42
CA ILE A 211 -2.53 -10.95 -8.22
C ILE A 211 -3.62 -9.88 -8.26
N TYR A 212 -3.80 -9.21 -9.40
CA TYR A 212 -4.81 -8.18 -9.60
C TYR A 212 -6.22 -8.71 -9.30
N ASP A 213 -6.64 -9.82 -9.94
CA ASP A 213 -7.98 -10.38 -9.78
C ASP A 213 -8.30 -10.73 -8.33
N HIS A 214 -7.30 -11.27 -7.62
CA HIS A 214 -7.44 -11.60 -6.21
C HIS A 214 -7.43 -10.33 -5.35
N ALA A 215 -6.47 -9.42 -5.52
CA ALA A 215 -6.35 -8.18 -4.74
C ALA A 215 -7.59 -7.29 -4.86
N LEU A 216 -8.15 -7.15 -6.07
CA LEU A 216 -9.31 -6.32 -6.32
C LEU A 216 -10.58 -6.87 -5.67
N ARG A 217 -10.71 -8.20 -5.57
CA ARG A 217 -11.84 -8.83 -4.87
C ARG A 217 -11.93 -8.41 -3.41
N ASP A 218 -10.77 -8.22 -2.77
CA ASP A 218 -10.66 -7.73 -1.40
C ASP A 218 -10.56 -6.19 -1.34
N ALA A 219 -10.72 -5.45 -2.44
CA ALA A 219 -10.67 -3.99 -2.39
C ALA A 219 -11.98 -3.34 -1.90
N PHE A 220 -12.89 -4.07 -1.24
CA PHE A 220 -14.09 -3.51 -0.61
C PHE A 220 -13.79 -3.02 0.80
N SER A 221 -14.48 -1.95 1.25
CA SER A 221 -14.47 -1.38 2.62
C SER A 221 -13.70 -2.21 3.66
N MET A 222 -12.40 -1.95 3.78
CA MET A 222 -11.55 -2.63 4.76
C MET A 222 -11.54 -1.93 6.11
N ASP A 223 -11.28 -2.72 7.16
CA ASP A 223 -11.42 -2.29 8.55
C ASP A 223 -10.42 -1.20 8.97
N SER A 224 -9.27 -1.11 8.29
CA SER A 224 -8.20 -0.14 8.60
C SER A 224 -7.60 0.54 7.36
N ILE A 225 -7.08 1.76 7.54
CA ILE A 225 -6.47 2.58 6.48
C ILE A 225 -5.18 1.94 5.97
N GLU A 226 -4.38 1.36 6.86
CA GLU A 226 -3.12 0.69 6.54
C GLU A 226 -3.36 -0.45 5.54
N ALA A 227 -4.43 -1.20 5.77
CA ALA A 227 -4.79 -2.33 4.95
C ALA A 227 -5.36 -1.92 3.60
N VAL A 228 -6.23 -0.89 3.58
CA VAL A 228 -6.67 -0.23 2.34
C VAL A 228 -5.45 0.20 1.53
N THR A 229 -4.52 0.89 2.17
CA THR A 229 -3.29 1.41 1.54
C THR A 229 -2.43 0.29 0.97
N ALA A 230 -2.26 -0.81 1.71
CA ALA A 230 -1.49 -1.97 1.25
C ALA A 230 -2.11 -2.62 0.00
N ILE A 231 -3.42 -2.84 0.00
CA ILE A 231 -4.15 -3.44 -1.14
C ILE A 231 -4.04 -2.55 -2.38
N TRP A 232 -4.30 -1.25 -2.24
CA TRP A 232 -4.27 -0.34 -3.39
C TRP A 232 -2.86 -0.10 -3.92
N ASN A 233 -1.83 -0.09 -3.05
CA ASN A 233 -0.45 -0.10 -3.51
C ASN A 233 -0.09 -1.38 -4.26
N CYS A 234 -0.56 -2.54 -3.80
CA CYS A 234 -0.36 -3.82 -4.51
C CYS A 234 -1.04 -3.80 -5.89
N LEU A 235 -2.28 -3.31 -5.98
CA LEU A 235 -2.99 -3.17 -7.26
C LEU A 235 -2.27 -2.22 -8.21
N TYR A 236 -1.80 -1.09 -7.69
CA TYR A 236 -1.05 -0.13 -8.49
C TYR A 236 0.28 -0.70 -8.99
N LEU A 237 0.98 -1.50 -8.18
CA LEU A 237 2.19 -2.22 -8.62
C LEU A 237 1.89 -3.22 -9.73
N CYS A 238 0.69 -3.84 -9.76
CA CYS A 238 0.30 -4.72 -10.87
C CYS A 238 0.33 -3.98 -12.20
N LEU A 239 -0.03 -2.68 -12.18
CA LEU A 239 -0.07 -1.88 -13.39
C LEU A 239 1.30 -1.72 -14.05
N ASP A 240 2.38 -1.69 -13.24
CA ASP A 240 3.75 -1.50 -13.74
C ASP A 240 4.24 -2.70 -14.57
N HIS A 241 3.51 -3.83 -14.54
CA HIS A 241 3.86 -5.05 -15.25
C HIS A 241 3.04 -5.29 -16.53
N PHE A 242 2.05 -4.45 -16.84
CA PHE A 242 1.36 -4.54 -18.14
C PHE A 242 2.21 -3.92 -19.26
N ILE A 243 2.61 -4.75 -20.23
CA ILE A 243 3.55 -4.37 -21.31
C ILE A 243 2.93 -3.36 -22.27
N ASP A 244 1.65 -3.55 -22.61
CA ASP A 244 0.92 -2.73 -23.57
C ASP A 244 -0.31 -2.11 -22.92
N LEU A 245 -0.52 -0.83 -23.20
CA LEU A 245 -1.79 -0.12 -23.01
C LEU A 245 -2.86 -0.62 -24.00
N ASN A 246 -3.11 -1.91 -23.98
CA ASN A 246 -4.14 -2.55 -24.79
C ASN A 246 -5.51 -2.40 -24.10
N ALA A 247 -6.57 -2.79 -24.80
CA ALA A 247 -7.93 -2.70 -24.26
C ALA A 247 -8.12 -3.44 -22.93
N PHE A 248 -7.33 -4.49 -22.67
CA PHE A 248 -7.42 -5.28 -21.45
C PHE A 248 -6.87 -4.51 -20.23
N THR A 249 -5.70 -3.89 -20.35
CA THR A 249 -5.13 -3.04 -19.29
C THR A 249 -6.01 -1.83 -18.99
N TRP A 250 -6.64 -1.25 -20.02
CA TRP A 250 -7.63 -0.18 -19.82
C TRP A 250 -8.85 -0.63 -19.01
N ASN A 251 -9.36 -1.83 -19.26
CA ASN A 251 -10.49 -2.38 -18.49
C ASN A 251 -10.14 -2.56 -17.00
N GLN A 252 -8.91 -2.95 -16.69
CA GLN A 252 -8.48 -3.09 -15.29
C GLN A 252 -8.38 -1.73 -14.58
N CYS A 253 -7.92 -0.69 -15.28
CA CYS A 253 -7.94 0.66 -14.71
C CYS A 253 -9.36 1.20 -14.55
N ASP A 254 -10.27 0.89 -15.48
CA ASP A 254 -11.70 1.19 -15.33
C ASP A 254 -12.26 0.52 -14.06
N ASP A 255 -12.04 -0.79 -13.89
CA ASP A 255 -12.51 -1.54 -12.74
C ASP A 255 -11.95 -1.00 -11.41
N MET A 256 -10.66 -0.62 -11.39
CA MET A 256 -10.02 0.02 -10.25
C MET A 256 -10.65 1.38 -9.93
N LEU A 257 -10.87 2.23 -10.94
CA LEU A 257 -11.45 3.56 -10.74
C LEU A 257 -12.90 3.48 -10.31
N ASP A 258 -13.71 2.62 -10.92
CA ASP A 258 -15.10 2.40 -10.52
C ASP A 258 -15.17 1.93 -9.07
N ARG A 259 -14.28 1.00 -8.67
CA ARG A 259 -14.21 0.53 -7.28
C ARG A 259 -13.74 1.62 -6.32
N LEU A 260 -12.74 2.43 -6.69
CA LEU A 260 -12.28 3.55 -5.86
C LEU A 260 -13.38 4.58 -5.67
N LEU A 261 -14.05 4.99 -6.74
CA LEU A 261 -15.15 5.96 -6.71
C LEU A 261 -16.27 5.47 -5.80
N GLN A 262 -16.68 4.20 -5.95
CA GLN A 262 -17.67 3.58 -5.08
C GLN A 262 -17.22 3.59 -3.61
N ASN A 263 -15.98 3.19 -3.32
CA ASN A 263 -15.47 3.12 -1.96
C ASN A 263 -15.35 4.49 -1.30
N VAL A 264 -14.97 5.53 -2.05
CA VAL A 264 -14.92 6.91 -1.54
C VAL A 264 -16.33 7.36 -1.16
N THR A 265 -17.27 7.29 -2.10
CA THR A 265 -18.64 7.77 -1.91
C THR A 265 -19.40 6.99 -0.82
N MET A 266 -19.12 5.70 -0.63
CA MET A 266 -19.74 4.88 0.42
C MET A 266 -19.05 5.03 1.77
N SER A 267 -17.89 5.68 1.85
CA SER A 267 -17.14 5.79 3.09
C SER A 267 -17.81 6.76 4.05
N SER A 268 -18.06 6.33 5.29
CA SER A 268 -18.54 7.24 6.34
C SER A 268 -17.41 8.06 6.98
N LYS A 269 -16.14 7.62 6.84
CA LYS A 269 -14.97 8.22 7.49
C LYS A 269 -14.19 9.10 6.51
N ALA A 270 -13.94 10.35 6.88
CA ALA A 270 -13.17 11.28 6.06
C ALA A 270 -11.74 10.76 5.78
N ASN A 271 -11.05 10.17 6.77
CA ASN A 271 -9.68 9.67 6.60
C ASN A 271 -9.58 8.55 5.54
N ASN A 272 -10.59 7.68 5.44
CA ASN A 272 -10.64 6.67 4.39
C ASN A 272 -10.80 7.33 3.01
N SER A 273 -11.62 8.38 2.94
CA SER A 273 -11.86 9.14 1.70
C SER A 273 -10.60 9.88 1.25
N ILE A 274 -9.89 10.52 2.19
CA ILE A 274 -8.58 11.16 2.00
C ILE A 274 -7.57 10.15 1.44
N CYS A 275 -7.47 8.95 2.04
CA CYS A 275 -6.58 7.88 1.59
C CYS A 275 -6.93 7.42 0.17
N LEU A 276 -8.20 7.12 -0.11
CA LEU A 276 -8.63 6.58 -1.40
C LEU A 276 -8.52 7.61 -2.55
N LEU A 277 -8.77 8.90 -2.28
CA LEU A 277 -8.60 9.98 -3.27
C LEU A 277 -7.16 10.08 -3.81
N GLN A 278 -6.17 9.74 -3.00
CA GLN A 278 -4.76 9.70 -3.44
C GLN A 278 -4.59 8.68 -4.56
N PHE A 279 -5.24 7.51 -4.46
CA PHE A 279 -5.17 6.47 -5.49
C PHE A 279 -5.91 6.87 -6.77
N ILE A 280 -7.05 7.55 -6.67
CA ILE A 280 -7.75 8.10 -7.85
C ILE A 280 -6.84 9.09 -8.58
N THR A 281 -6.20 10.00 -7.83
CA THR A 281 -5.25 10.97 -8.39
C THR A 281 -4.08 10.27 -9.07
N ARG A 282 -3.49 9.26 -8.42
CA ARG A 282 -2.37 8.47 -8.97
C ARG A 282 -2.74 7.73 -10.26
N LEU A 283 -3.96 7.21 -10.37
CA LEU A 283 -4.46 6.58 -11.59
C LEU A 283 -4.66 7.60 -12.71
N GLY A 284 -5.12 8.82 -12.37
CA GLY A 284 -5.37 9.89 -13.33
C GLY A 284 -4.14 10.29 -14.17
N TYR A 285 -2.93 10.21 -13.62
CA TYR A 285 -1.69 10.46 -14.36
C TYR A 285 -0.87 9.20 -14.66
N TYR A 286 -1.35 8.00 -14.33
CA TYR A 286 -0.53 6.79 -14.34
C TYR A 286 0.10 6.50 -15.71
N PHE A 287 -0.70 6.62 -16.78
CA PHE A 287 -0.29 6.33 -18.15
C PHE A 287 0.27 7.54 -18.91
N THR A 288 0.56 8.63 -18.18
CA THR A 288 1.16 9.82 -18.79
C THR A 288 2.66 9.64 -18.93
N ILE A 289 3.23 10.15 -20.04
CA ILE A 289 4.67 10.04 -20.32
C ILE A 289 5.49 10.77 -19.25
N ASN A 290 4.95 11.87 -18.71
CA ASN A 290 5.58 12.73 -17.71
C ASN A 290 5.13 12.43 -16.28
N ARG A 291 4.74 11.18 -15.98
CA ARG A 291 4.30 10.72 -14.64
C ARG A 291 5.20 11.23 -13.50
N GLY A 292 6.52 11.11 -13.62
CA GLY A 292 7.47 11.54 -12.59
C GLY A 292 7.45 13.06 -12.32
N GLU A 293 7.25 13.88 -13.36
CA GLU A 293 7.14 15.34 -13.22
C GLU A 293 5.84 15.73 -12.51
N ILE A 294 4.73 15.05 -12.84
CA ILE A 294 3.43 15.24 -12.18
C ILE A 294 3.50 14.83 -10.71
N GLU A 295 4.09 13.66 -10.42
CA GLU A 295 4.32 13.18 -9.05
C GLU A 295 5.11 14.21 -8.22
N ALA A 296 6.20 14.74 -8.78
CA ALA A 296 7.01 15.77 -8.13
C ALA A 296 6.22 17.07 -7.90
N ALA A 297 5.46 17.53 -8.90
CA ALA A 297 4.66 18.75 -8.79
C ALA A 297 3.56 18.64 -7.71
N LEU A 298 2.85 17.50 -7.64
CA LEU A 298 1.79 17.27 -6.66
C LEU A 298 2.28 17.11 -5.22
N ALA A 299 3.55 16.72 -5.05
CA ALA A 299 4.20 16.60 -3.75
C ALA A 299 4.60 17.96 -3.14
N THR A 300 4.58 19.04 -3.93
CA THR A 300 4.86 20.39 -3.44
C THR A 300 3.73 20.96 -2.58
N ASP A 301 4.00 22.06 -1.87
CA ASP A 301 2.98 22.83 -1.16
C ASP A 301 2.15 23.67 -2.15
N LEU A 302 1.08 23.07 -2.66
CA LEU A 302 0.13 23.70 -3.58
C LEU A 302 -0.66 24.87 -2.97
N THR A 303 -0.48 25.18 -1.68
CA THR A 303 -1.01 26.42 -1.11
C THR A 303 -0.20 27.64 -1.55
N ARG A 304 1.03 27.47 -2.07
CA ARG A 304 1.85 28.53 -2.64
C ARG A 304 1.50 28.78 -4.10
N ALA A 305 1.40 30.04 -4.49
CA ALA A 305 0.94 30.43 -5.84
C ALA A 305 1.91 29.94 -6.92
N ASP A 306 3.21 30.16 -6.72
CA ASP A 306 4.28 29.74 -7.63
C ASP A 306 4.28 28.23 -7.88
N GLN A 307 4.05 27.43 -6.83
CA GLN A 307 4.00 25.98 -6.92
C GLN A 307 2.72 25.49 -7.59
N LEU A 308 1.59 26.16 -7.33
CA LEU A 308 0.32 25.86 -7.98
C LEU A 308 0.37 26.13 -9.48
N ASP A 309 0.94 27.26 -9.89
CA ASP A 309 1.10 27.61 -11.31
C ASP A 309 2.00 26.61 -12.03
N ALA A 310 3.14 26.22 -11.43
CA ALA A 310 3.99 25.17 -11.96
C ALA A 310 3.24 23.83 -12.08
N CYS A 311 2.43 23.47 -11.08
CA CYS A 311 1.60 22.27 -11.13
C CYS A 311 0.54 22.34 -12.23
N HIS A 312 -0.06 23.52 -12.48
CA HIS A 312 -1.00 23.73 -13.57
C HIS A 312 -0.37 23.45 -14.93
N GLU A 313 0.82 23.98 -15.18
CA GLU A 313 1.53 23.80 -16.45
C GLU A 313 1.82 22.33 -16.72
N VAL A 314 2.34 21.62 -15.70
CA VAL A 314 2.65 20.19 -15.82
C VAL A 314 1.37 19.37 -16.00
N CYS A 315 0.31 19.61 -15.23
CA CYS A 315 -0.94 18.87 -15.35
C CYS A 315 -1.67 19.16 -16.67
N SER A 316 -1.54 20.35 -17.24
CA SER A 316 -2.17 20.70 -18.53
C SER A 316 -1.61 19.90 -19.72
N SER A 317 -0.44 19.28 -19.56
CA SER A 317 0.17 18.41 -20.57
C SER A 317 -0.39 16.98 -20.57
N ILE A 318 -1.25 16.62 -19.60
CA ILE A 318 -1.87 15.30 -19.50
C ILE A 318 -2.82 15.07 -20.68
N ASN A 319 -2.72 13.89 -21.31
CA ASN A 319 -3.63 13.53 -22.40
C ASN A 319 -5.06 13.33 -21.87
N SER A 320 -5.96 14.20 -22.30
CA SER A 320 -7.32 14.38 -21.78
C SER A 320 -8.33 13.30 -22.16
N SER A 321 -8.06 12.50 -23.20
CA SER A 321 -9.05 11.58 -23.77
C SER A 321 -9.47 10.49 -22.79
N THR A 322 -8.56 10.08 -21.92
CA THR A 322 -8.81 9.01 -20.95
C THR A 322 -9.60 9.53 -19.76
N SER A 323 -9.20 10.66 -19.18
CA SER A 323 -9.83 11.21 -17.97
C SER A 323 -11.28 11.63 -18.20
N TYR A 324 -11.67 11.96 -19.44
CA TYR A 324 -13.05 12.31 -19.78
C TYR A 324 -14.05 11.20 -19.42
N ARG A 325 -13.66 9.93 -19.57
CA ARG A 325 -14.55 8.78 -19.28
C ARG A 325 -15.07 8.80 -17.84
N TRP A 326 -14.24 9.20 -16.88
CA TRP A 326 -14.59 9.20 -15.46
C TRP A 326 -14.94 10.58 -14.92
N ALA A 327 -14.80 11.64 -15.73
CA ALA A 327 -14.96 13.02 -15.29
C ALA A 327 -16.29 13.28 -14.59
N LYS A 328 -17.40 12.79 -15.16
CA LYS A 328 -18.73 12.91 -14.55
C LYS A 328 -18.77 12.27 -13.16
N SER A 329 -18.32 11.02 -13.03
CA SER A 329 -18.34 10.27 -11.78
C SER A 329 -17.41 10.89 -10.74
N ILE A 330 -16.24 11.39 -11.14
CA ILE A 330 -15.30 12.10 -10.26
C ILE A 330 -15.93 13.41 -9.76
N LEU A 331 -16.51 14.23 -10.63
CA LEU A 331 -17.16 15.48 -10.23
C LEU A 331 -18.33 15.22 -9.27
N GLN A 332 -19.14 14.20 -9.53
CA GLN A 332 -20.23 13.79 -8.64
C GLN A 332 -19.71 13.31 -7.28
N MET A 333 -18.66 12.49 -7.27
CA MET A 333 -18.00 12.03 -6.05
C MET A 333 -17.46 13.22 -5.23
N LEU A 334 -16.79 14.18 -5.86
CA LEU A 334 -16.28 15.37 -5.16
C LEU A 334 -17.40 16.17 -4.49
N VAL A 335 -18.57 16.29 -5.13
CA VAL A 335 -19.75 16.94 -4.54
C VAL A 335 -20.27 16.16 -3.35
N LEU A 336 -20.42 14.84 -3.45
CA LEU A 336 -20.92 14.02 -2.34
C LEU A 336 -19.96 14.05 -1.14
N GLU A 337 -18.66 13.98 -1.40
CA GLU A 337 -17.62 14.03 -0.37
C GLU A 337 -17.48 15.41 0.27
N SER A 338 -17.97 16.47 -0.37
CA SER A 338 -17.83 17.84 0.11
C SER A 338 -18.57 18.10 1.43
N GLU A 339 -19.60 17.31 1.77
CA GLU A 339 -20.28 17.38 3.07
C GLU A 339 -19.32 17.14 4.24
N LYS A 340 -18.28 16.31 4.05
CA LYS A 340 -17.27 16.00 5.06
C LYS A 340 -16.33 17.17 5.34
N LEU A 341 -16.31 18.19 4.49
CA LEU A 341 -15.48 19.40 4.68
C LEU A 341 -15.94 20.25 5.87
N LEU A 342 -17.19 20.07 6.33
CA LEU A 342 -17.73 20.76 7.50
C LEU A 342 -17.29 20.13 8.84
N GLN A 343 -16.52 19.03 8.79
CA GLN A 343 -15.87 18.43 9.96
C GLN A 343 -14.68 19.31 10.43
N GLY A 344 -13.90 18.85 11.41
CA GLY A 344 -12.80 19.63 12.00
C GLY A 344 -11.81 20.21 10.97
N PRO A 345 -11.13 21.33 11.29
CA PRO A 345 -10.31 22.09 10.35
C PRO A 345 -9.14 21.31 9.76
N GLU A 346 -8.55 20.37 10.52
CA GLU A 346 -7.48 19.48 10.05
C GLU A 346 -7.99 18.53 8.96
N VAL A 347 -9.10 17.84 9.23
CA VAL A 347 -9.77 16.94 8.27
C VAL A 347 -10.21 17.71 7.02
N CYS A 348 -10.77 18.91 7.19
CA CYS A 348 -11.16 19.79 6.10
C CYS A 348 -9.96 20.14 5.21
N ALA A 349 -8.83 20.56 5.82
CA ALA A 349 -7.63 20.93 5.10
C ALA A 349 -7.03 19.75 4.31
N GLU A 350 -6.94 18.57 4.93
CA GLU A 350 -6.44 17.36 4.26
C GLU A 350 -7.34 16.91 3.11
N LEU A 351 -8.66 16.89 3.33
CA LEU A 351 -9.64 16.49 2.32
C LEU A 351 -9.68 17.48 1.15
N LEU A 352 -9.72 18.79 1.41
CA LEU A 352 -9.58 19.82 0.38
C LEU A 352 -8.29 19.63 -0.42
N GLY A 353 -7.17 19.39 0.26
CA GLY A 353 -5.88 19.16 -0.40
C GLY A 353 -5.93 17.96 -1.36
N GLN A 354 -6.56 16.84 -0.97
CA GLN A 354 -6.71 15.68 -1.86
C GLN A 354 -7.71 15.92 -2.99
N MET A 355 -8.84 16.57 -2.71
CA MET A 355 -9.80 16.96 -3.75
C MET A 355 -9.15 17.88 -4.78
N GLN A 356 -8.29 18.81 -4.35
CA GLN A 356 -7.59 19.76 -5.21
C GLN A 356 -6.66 19.00 -6.16
N ARG A 357 -5.81 18.11 -5.64
CA ARG A 357 -4.91 17.27 -6.44
C ARG A 357 -5.69 16.40 -7.43
N CYS A 358 -6.78 15.78 -6.98
CA CYS A 358 -7.65 14.98 -7.84
C CYS A 358 -8.24 15.81 -8.98
N TYR A 359 -8.73 17.03 -8.69
CA TYR A 359 -9.28 17.93 -9.71
C TYR A 359 -8.21 18.37 -10.73
N LEU A 360 -7.02 18.74 -10.25
CA LEU A 360 -5.89 19.19 -11.09
C LEU A 360 -5.45 18.12 -12.10
N VAL A 361 -5.47 16.85 -11.70
CA VAL A 361 -5.03 15.75 -12.55
C VAL A 361 -6.17 15.21 -13.41
N CYS A 362 -7.34 14.99 -12.83
CA CYS A 362 -8.39 14.21 -13.47
C CYS A 362 -9.40 15.07 -14.24
N ILE A 363 -9.54 16.35 -13.89
CA ILE A 363 -10.57 17.24 -14.47
C ILE A 363 -9.96 18.36 -15.28
N LEU A 364 -8.99 19.09 -14.70
CA LEU A 364 -8.39 20.27 -15.33
C LEU A 364 -7.86 20.04 -16.75
N PRO A 365 -7.21 18.90 -17.07
CA PRO A 365 -6.64 18.69 -18.40
C PRO A 365 -7.70 18.49 -19.50
N ILE A 366 -8.95 18.22 -19.13
CA ILE A 366 -10.01 17.95 -20.10
C ILE A 366 -10.48 19.27 -20.72
N PRO A 367 -10.57 19.36 -22.07
CA PRO A 367 -11.08 20.54 -22.74
C PRO A 367 -12.43 20.98 -22.20
N LEU A 368 -12.57 22.29 -21.93
CA LEU A 368 -13.80 22.86 -21.36
C LEU A 368 -15.03 22.53 -22.20
N GLN A 369 -14.88 22.45 -23.52
CA GLN A 369 -15.96 22.12 -24.46
C GLN A 369 -16.50 20.69 -24.24
N ALA A 370 -15.68 19.75 -23.79
CA ALA A 370 -16.14 18.41 -23.44
C ALA A 370 -16.80 18.39 -22.05
N LEU A 371 -16.30 19.20 -21.11
CA LEU A 371 -16.79 19.23 -19.73
C LEU A 371 -18.01 20.11 -19.49
N HIS A 372 -18.33 21.06 -20.38
CA HIS A 372 -19.32 22.11 -20.10
C HIS A 372 -20.70 21.56 -19.69
N VAL A 373 -21.10 20.37 -20.15
CA VAL A 373 -22.38 19.75 -19.76
C VAL A 373 -22.42 19.29 -18.30
N HIS A 374 -21.27 19.14 -17.63
CA HIS A 374 -21.16 18.67 -16.25
C HIS A 374 -20.75 19.76 -15.26
N LEU A 375 -20.07 20.81 -15.74
CA LEU A 375 -19.52 21.87 -14.89
C LEU A 375 -20.56 22.76 -14.19
N PRO A 376 -21.69 23.17 -14.81
CA PRO A 376 -22.67 24.04 -14.14
C PRO A 376 -23.25 23.41 -12.86
N GLU A 377 -23.67 22.14 -12.94
CA GLU A 377 -24.18 21.42 -11.77
C GLU A 377 -23.10 21.28 -10.68
N PHE A 378 -21.89 20.91 -11.09
CA PHE A 378 -20.76 20.79 -10.18
C PHE A 378 -20.43 22.12 -9.49
N TYR A 379 -20.25 23.20 -10.25
CA TYR A 379 -19.92 24.51 -9.69
C TYR A 379 -21.02 25.06 -8.79
N THR A 380 -22.30 24.92 -9.17
CA THR A 380 -23.42 25.34 -8.32
C THR A 380 -23.33 24.73 -6.93
N LYS A 381 -23.12 23.41 -6.85
CA LYS A 381 -23.09 22.68 -5.58
C LYS A 381 -21.78 22.88 -4.84
N PHE A 382 -20.65 22.70 -5.51
CA PHE A 382 -19.33 22.71 -4.88
C PHE A 382 -18.91 24.12 -4.43
N VAL A 383 -19.20 25.17 -5.21
CA VAL A 383 -18.89 26.56 -4.80
C VAL A 383 -19.72 26.97 -3.57
N ALA A 384 -20.97 26.53 -3.47
CA ALA A 384 -21.78 26.76 -2.28
C ALA A 384 -21.15 26.11 -1.03
N VAL A 385 -20.64 24.89 -1.15
CA VAL A 385 -19.95 24.21 -0.04
C VAL A 385 -18.63 24.90 0.31
N LEU A 386 -17.86 25.38 -0.67
CA LEU A 386 -16.64 26.15 -0.41
C LEU A 386 -16.93 27.44 0.38
N LEU A 387 -18.04 28.12 0.08
CA LEU A 387 -18.50 29.28 0.86
C LEU A 387 -18.87 28.88 2.29
N GLU A 388 -19.59 27.78 2.46
CA GLU A 388 -19.95 27.27 3.79
C GLU A 388 -18.71 26.87 4.61
N CYS A 389 -17.70 26.29 3.95
CA CYS A 389 -16.40 25.99 4.57
C CYS A 389 -15.71 27.26 5.08
N MET A 390 -15.73 28.36 4.30
CA MET A 390 -15.16 29.64 4.72
C MET A 390 -15.86 30.20 5.98
N VAL A 391 -17.17 30.05 6.08
CA VAL A 391 -17.95 30.50 7.24
C VAL A 391 -17.68 29.62 8.46
N THR A 392 -17.70 28.30 8.27
CA THR A 392 -17.52 27.30 9.33
C THR A 392 -16.10 27.36 9.91
N HIS A 393 -15.10 27.44 9.04
CA HIS A 393 -13.67 27.41 9.39
C HIS A 393 -13.01 28.78 9.37
N LYS A 394 -13.76 29.84 9.71
CA LYS A 394 -13.32 31.25 9.64
C LYS A 394 -12.04 31.58 10.41
N MET A 395 -11.63 30.75 11.37
CA MET A 395 -10.40 30.94 12.16
C MET A 395 -9.24 30.04 11.71
N ALA A 396 -9.43 29.22 10.66
CA ALA A 396 -8.42 28.29 10.15
C ALA A 396 -7.80 28.84 8.86
N PRO A 397 -6.65 29.55 8.92
CA PRO A 397 -6.05 30.19 7.75
C PRO A 397 -5.65 29.19 6.66
N THR A 398 -5.27 27.97 7.05
CA THR A 398 -4.95 26.89 6.11
C THR A 398 -6.13 26.52 5.23
N VAL A 399 -7.33 26.41 5.82
CA VAL A 399 -8.57 26.10 5.08
C VAL A 399 -8.90 27.26 4.13
N GLN A 400 -8.82 28.50 4.60
CA GLN A 400 -9.08 29.68 3.76
C GLN A 400 -8.16 29.73 2.54
N LYS A 401 -6.86 29.46 2.75
CA LYS A 401 -5.86 29.42 1.69
C LYS A 401 -6.15 28.32 0.67
N LEU A 402 -6.57 27.14 1.11
CA LEU A 402 -6.97 26.03 0.22
C LEU A 402 -8.23 26.36 -0.59
N VAL A 403 -9.25 26.96 0.03
CA VAL A 403 -10.46 27.41 -0.68
C VAL A 403 -10.10 28.47 -1.73
N GLN A 404 -9.21 29.41 -1.37
CA GLN A 404 -8.69 30.39 -2.33
C GLN A 404 -8.05 29.71 -3.54
N ARG A 405 -7.15 28.75 -3.33
CA ARG A 405 -6.49 28.02 -4.43
C ARG A 405 -7.47 27.26 -5.31
N PHE A 406 -8.52 26.66 -4.74
CA PHE A 406 -9.59 26.05 -5.53
C PHE A 406 -10.28 27.06 -6.45
N THR A 407 -10.59 28.26 -5.96
CA THR A 407 -11.22 29.28 -6.79
C THR A 407 -10.31 29.79 -7.91
N GLU A 408 -8.99 29.83 -7.66
CA GLU A 408 -7.99 30.17 -8.66
C GLU A 408 -7.91 29.10 -9.75
N ILE A 409 -7.95 27.82 -9.38
CA ILE A 409 -8.03 26.68 -10.33
C ILE A 409 -9.27 26.80 -11.21
N PHE A 410 -10.45 27.01 -10.64
CA PHE A 410 -11.69 27.16 -11.43
C PHE A 410 -11.62 28.38 -12.35
N SER A 411 -11.06 29.49 -11.86
CA SER A 411 -10.86 30.69 -12.67
C SER A 411 -9.90 30.44 -13.83
N PHE A 412 -8.84 29.64 -13.63
CA PHE A 412 -7.89 29.25 -14.67
C PHE A 412 -8.57 28.37 -15.73
N GLN A 413 -9.34 27.36 -15.32
CA GLN A 413 -10.06 26.47 -16.25
C GLN A 413 -11.03 27.25 -17.15
N LEU A 414 -11.77 28.22 -16.58
CA LEU A 414 -12.71 29.05 -17.34
C LEU A 414 -12.01 30.05 -18.28
N LYS A 415 -10.79 30.49 -17.96
CA LYS A 415 -10.02 31.44 -18.79
C LYS A 415 -9.33 30.78 -19.97
N ASN A 416 -8.87 29.55 -19.83
CA ASN A 416 -8.09 28.85 -20.86
C ASN A 416 -8.94 28.16 -21.95
N CYS A 417 -10.09 28.75 -22.30
CA CYS A 417 -10.92 28.31 -23.40
C CYS A 417 -10.29 28.78 -24.73
N SER A 418 -9.29 28.06 -25.22
CA SER A 418 -8.38 28.54 -26.27
C SER A 418 -8.96 28.66 -27.69
N LEU A 419 -10.20 28.26 -27.95
CA LEU A 419 -10.72 28.15 -29.32
C LEU A 419 -12.16 28.64 -29.58
N HIS A 420 -12.99 28.89 -28.56
CA HIS A 420 -14.38 29.35 -28.74
C HIS A 420 -14.82 30.31 -27.63
N GLN A 421 -15.87 31.11 -27.91
CA GLN A 421 -16.58 31.89 -26.88
C GLN A 421 -16.96 30.98 -25.71
N LEU A 422 -16.82 31.50 -24.47
CA LEU A 422 -17.21 30.77 -23.27
C LEU A 422 -18.70 30.40 -23.38
N PRO A 423 -19.09 29.15 -23.11
CA PRO A 423 -20.50 28.78 -23.08
C PRO A 423 -21.29 29.70 -22.14
N SER A 424 -22.47 30.16 -22.56
CA SER A 424 -23.25 31.17 -21.82
C SER A 424 -23.65 30.72 -20.41
N ASP A 425 -23.85 29.41 -20.25
CA ASP A 425 -24.11 28.74 -18.97
C ASP A 425 -22.90 28.75 -18.03
N LEU A 426 -21.69 28.99 -18.52
CA LEU A 426 -20.47 29.11 -17.72
C LEU A 426 -20.06 30.56 -17.41
N GLU A 427 -20.59 31.55 -18.13
CA GLU A 427 -20.26 32.97 -17.94
C GLU A 427 -20.64 33.50 -16.55
N GLU A 428 -21.73 32.99 -15.96
CA GLU A 428 -22.17 33.41 -14.62
C GLU A 428 -21.14 33.06 -13.53
N TYR A 429 -20.46 31.92 -13.66
CA TYR A 429 -19.47 31.44 -12.69
C TYR A 429 -18.19 32.26 -12.71
N VAL A 430 -17.81 32.85 -13.85
CA VAL A 430 -16.67 33.78 -13.91
C VAL A 430 -16.90 34.99 -12.99
N LYS A 431 -18.13 35.51 -12.94
CA LYS A 431 -18.49 36.62 -12.07
C LYS A 431 -18.59 36.17 -10.61
N ALA A 432 -19.21 35.02 -10.36
CA ALA A 432 -19.38 34.47 -9.02
C ALA A 432 -18.01 34.17 -8.34
N LEU A 433 -17.09 33.54 -9.05
CA LEU A 433 -15.75 33.21 -8.54
C LEU A 433 -14.92 34.47 -8.25
N LYS A 434 -15.00 35.50 -9.10
CA LYS A 434 -14.35 36.79 -8.84
C LYS A 434 -14.89 37.46 -7.57
N SER A 435 -16.20 37.42 -7.36
CA SER A 435 -16.81 37.95 -6.13
C SER A 435 -16.34 37.17 -4.90
N LEU A 436 -16.18 35.86 -5.03
CA LEU A 436 -15.73 34.98 -3.94
C LEU A 436 -14.28 35.27 -3.57
N GLN A 437 -13.39 35.43 -4.55
CA GLN A 437 -11.98 35.81 -4.35
C GLN A 437 -11.83 37.15 -3.61
N GLN A 438 -12.68 38.13 -3.94
CA GLN A 438 -12.70 39.43 -3.25
C GLN A 438 -13.15 39.33 -1.80
N THR A 439 -14.02 38.38 -1.47
CA THR A 439 -14.46 38.12 -0.09
C THR A 439 -13.38 37.39 0.72
N ILE A 440 -12.64 36.46 0.11
CA ILE A 440 -11.54 35.75 0.80
C ILE A 440 -10.33 36.67 1.06
N SER A 441 -10.07 37.62 0.17
CA SER A 441 -8.90 38.53 0.27
C SER A 441 -9.09 39.68 1.28
N LYS A 442 -10.27 39.79 1.90
CA LYS A 442 -10.62 40.77 2.93
C LYS A 442 -10.57 40.11 4.30
#